data_AF-A0A7V9KKX4-F1
#
_entry.id   AF-A0A7V9KKX4-F1
#
_cell.length_a   1.000
_cell.length_b   1.000
_cell.length_c   1.000
_cell.angle_alpha   90.00
_cell.angle_beta   90.00
_cell.angle_gamma   90.00
#
_symmetry.space_group_name_H-M   'P 1'
#
loop_
_entity.id
_entity.type
_entity.pdbx_description
1 polymer ?
#
loop_
_entity_poly.entity_id
_entity_poly.type
_entity_poly.pdbx_seq_one_letter_code
_entity_poly.pdbx_strand_id
1 'polypeptide(L)'
;MKKNATRITITLVGVLMTGTVAPAGAQDMPFASNIRLKDGFPAFHGKVTSGSPDCVANRKVRLFKQKSGPDKLLGKARTNAAGKWKILKTPKSGVYYAKVNEFAVETPQLVCLADTSQKVAID
;
A
#
# COMPACT_ATOMS: atom_id res chain seq x y z
N MET A 1 -77.75 9.83 -4.24
CA MET A 1 -78.37 8.56 -4.69
C MET A 1 -77.34 7.44 -4.52
N LYS A 2 -77.70 6.36 -3.81
CA LYS A 2 -76.91 5.13 -3.66
C LYS A 2 -76.99 4.27 -4.93
N LYS A 3 -75.93 3.51 -5.24
CA LYS A 3 -76.01 2.08 -5.66
C LYS A 3 -74.62 1.43 -5.63
N ASN A 4 -74.52 0.36 -4.85
CA ASN A 4 -73.39 -0.57 -4.69
C ASN A 4 -73.43 -1.69 -5.77
N ALA A 5 -72.27 -2.28 -6.11
CA ALA A 5 -72.04 -3.70 -6.47
C ALA A 5 -70.54 -3.89 -6.81
N THR A 6 -69.65 -4.62 -6.14
CA THR A 6 -69.57 -6.02 -5.66
C THR A 6 -68.90 -6.99 -6.66
N ARG A 7 -67.63 -7.38 -6.35
CA ARG A 7 -66.84 -8.60 -6.68
C ARG A 7 -66.27 -8.70 -8.12
N ILE A 8 -65.10 -9.28 -8.44
CA ILE A 8 -64.39 -10.49 -7.98
C ILE A 8 -62.85 -10.32 -8.15
N THR A 9 -62.11 -10.96 -7.23
CA THR A 9 -60.66 -11.07 -7.03
C THR A 9 -59.87 -11.70 -8.20
N ILE A 10 -58.67 -11.17 -8.50
CA ILE A 10 -57.57 -11.94 -9.12
C ILE A 10 -56.30 -11.71 -8.31
N THR A 11 -55.89 -12.74 -7.59
CA THR A 11 -54.64 -12.82 -6.84
C THR A 11 -53.52 -13.16 -7.83
N LEU A 12 -52.61 -12.23 -8.10
CA LEU A 12 -51.32 -12.49 -8.74
C LEU A 12 -50.23 -12.12 -7.74
N VAL A 13 -49.80 -13.12 -6.96
CA VAL A 13 -48.58 -13.03 -6.15
C VAL A 13 -47.41 -13.12 -7.12
N GLY A 14 -47.00 -11.98 -7.67
CA GLY A 14 -45.75 -11.86 -8.41
C GLY A 14 -44.58 -11.84 -7.43
N VAL A 15 -43.92 -12.98 -7.24
CA VAL A 15 -42.66 -13.06 -6.49
C VAL A 15 -41.60 -12.28 -7.28
N LEU A 16 -41.34 -11.04 -6.87
CA LEU A 16 -40.18 -10.27 -7.32
C LEU A 16 -38.94 -10.93 -6.71
N MET A 17 -38.28 -11.80 -7.48
CA MET A 17 -36.92 -12.24 -7.18
C MET A 17 -35.99 -11.03 -7.35
N THR A 18 -35.75 -10.33 -6.25
CA THR A 18 -34.67 -9.34 -6.16
C THR A 18 -33.33 -10.09 -6.22
N GLY A 19 -32.77 -10.28 -7.40
CA GLY A 19 -31.40 -10.76 -7.55
C GLY A 19 -30.44 -9.73 -6.96
N THR A 20 -29.72 -10.11 -5.93
CA THR A 20 -28.60 -9.31 -5.42
C THR A 20 -27.47 -9.37 -6.44
N VAL A 21 -27.28 -8.31 -7.22
CA VAL A 21 -26.03 -8.11 -7.95
C VAL A 21 -24.94 -7.86 -6.92
N ALA A 22 -24.13 -8.88 -6.63
CA ALA A 22 -22.89 -8.65 -5.89
C ALA A 22 -22.03 -7.69 -6.74
N PRO A 23 -21.54 -6.56 -6.19
CA PRO A 23 -20.56 -5.77 -6.90
C PRO A 23 -19.41 -6.71 -7.23
N ALA A 24 -19.04 -6.79 -8.51
CA ALA A 24 -17.81 -7.47 -8.92
C ALA A 24 -16.67 -6.74 -8.21
N GLY A 25 -16.20 -7.31 -7.09
CA GLY A 25 -15.17 -6.72 -6.26
C GLY A 25 -13.92 -6.62 -7.10
N ALA A 26 -13.58 -5.40 -7.51
CA ALA A 26 -12.30 -5.10 -8.12
C ALA A 26 -11.22 -5.64 -7.18
N GLN A 27 -10.49 -6.64 -7.66
CA GLN A 27 -9.44 -7.30 -6.90
C GLN A 27 -8.24 -6.35 -6.90
N ASP A 28 -7.76 -5.99 -5.71
CA ASP A 28 -6.55 -5.19 -5.56
C ASP A 28 -5.40 -5.88 -6.29
N MET A 29 -4.86 -5.24 -7.34
CA MET A 29 -3.74 -5.81 -8.09
C MET A 29 -2.43 -5.61 -7.30
N PRO A 30 -1.77 -6.69 -6.84
CA PRO A 30 -0.56 -6.53 -6.04
C PRO A 30 0.66 -6.25 -6.92
N PHE A 31 1.46 -5.26 -6.53
CA PHE A 31 2.74 -4.94 -7.17
C PHE A 31 3.87 -5.05 -6.16
N ALA A 32 4.84 -5.91 -6.48
CA ALA A 32 6.06 -6.06 -5.70
C ALA A 32 6.83 -4.73 -5.66
N SER A 33 7.32 -4.36 -4.48
CA SER A 33 8.30 -3.29 -4.31
C SER A 33 9.69 -3.89 -4.11
N ASN A 34 10.71 -3.21 -4.61
CA ASN A 34 12.10 -3.49 -4.28
C ASN A 34 12.74 -2.23 -3.72
N ILE A 35 13.11 -2.22 -2.44
CA ILE A 35 13.86 -1.14 -1.81
C ILE A 35 15.34 -1.48 -1.73
N ARG A 36 16.17 -0.56 -2.23
CA ARG A 36 17.62 -0.59 -2.09
C ARG A 36 18.07 0.50 -1.14
N LEU A 37 18.94 0.14 -0.21
CA LEU A 37 19.74 1.05 0.61
C LEU A 37 21.16 1.05 0.05
N LYS A 38 21.74 2.24 -0.15
CA LYS A 38 23.13 2.40 -0.55
C LYS A 38 24.00 2.86 0.62
N ASP A 39 25.22 2.35 0.65
CA ASP A 39 26.34 2.84 1.43
C ASP A 39 26.93 4.08 0.75
N GLY A 40 26.55 5.27 1.22
CA GLY A 40 27.24 6.48 0.77
C GLY A 40 27.10 7.62 1.74
N PHE A 41 28.23 8.25 2.02
CA PHE A 41 28.29 9.45 2.84
C PHE A 41 27.83 10.67 2.03
N PRO A 42 27.27 11.71 2.68
CA PRO A 42 27.07 11.88 4.12
C PRO A 42 25.68 11.44 4.64
N ALA A 43 24.89 10.71 3.84
CA ALA A 43 23.49 10.43 4.17
C ALA A 43 23.01 9.08 3.66
N PHE A 44 22.14 8.43 4.44
CA PHE A 44 21.44 7.23 3.98
C PHE A 44 20.52 7.58 2.81
N HIS A 45 20.65 6.84 1.72
CA HIS A 45 19.85 7.07 0.53
C HIS A 45 19.66 5.76 -0.23
N GLY A 46 18.75 5.80 -1.19
CA GLY A 46 18.38 4.61 -1.91
C GLY A 46 17.31 4.85 -2.95
N LYS A 47 16.76 3.75 -3.46
CA LYS A 47 15.69 3.77 -4.46
C LYS A 47 14.67 2.69 -4.15
N VAL A 48 13.40 3.00 -4.39
CA VAL A 48 12.31 2.02 -4.50
C VAL A 48 11.98 1.85 -5.98
N THR A 49 11.83 0.61 -6.41
CA THR A 49 11.40 0.25 -7.77
C THR A 49 10.22 -0.72 -7.69
N SER A 50 9.34 -0.68 -8.68
CA SER A 50 8.19 -1.57 -8.79
C SER A 50 7.79 -1.71 -10.26
N GLY A 51 7.00 -2.74 -10.57
CA GLY A 51 6.38 -2.90 -11.88
C GLY A 51 5.30 -1.85 -12.19
N SER A 52 4.77 -1.16 -11.16
CA SER A 52 3.84 -0.04 -11.32
C SER A 52 4.49 1.29 -10.90
N PRO A 53 4.40 2.36 -11.73
CA PRO A 53 4.83 3.70 -11.35
C PRO A 53 4.15 4.26 -10.09
N ASP A 54 2.88 3.89 -9.85
CA ASP A 54 2.12 4.30 -8.66
C ASP A 54 2.74 3.75 -7.36
N CYS A 55 3.50 2.65 -7.47
CA CYS A 55 4.21 2.03 -6.37
C CYS A 55 5.66 2.52 -6.19
N VAL A 56 6.08 3.53 -6.95
CA VAL A 56 7.42 4.11 -6.90
C VAL A 56 7.44 5.40 -6.09
N ALA A 57 6.51 6.31 -6.35
CA ALA A 57 6.48 7.65 -5.75
C ALA A 57 5.79 7.65 -4.38
N ASN A 58 6.13 8.64 -3.53
CA ASN A 58 5.48 8.90 -2.25
C ASN A 58 5.45 7.72 -1.26
N ARG A 59 6.31 6.71 -1.46
CA ARG A 59 6.42 5.52 -0.61
C ARG A 59 7.09 5.91 0.69
N LYS A 60 6.50 5.52 1.82
CA LYS A 60 7.04 5.78 3.15
C LYS A 60 8.18 4.81 3.45
N VAL A 61 9.40 5.34 3.49
CA VAL A 61 10.63 4.62 3.84
C VAL A 61 10.93 4.80 5.32
N ARG A 62 11.32 3.72 6.00
CA ARG A 62 11.80 3.72 7.38
C ARG A 62 13.20 3.13 7.42
N LEU A 63 14.15 3.86 8.02
CA LEU A 63 15.54 3.42 8.18
C LEU A 63 15.80 2.93 9.59
N PHE A 64 16.42 1.76 9.72
CA PHE A 64 16.72 1.13 10.99
C PHE A 64 18.22 0.88 11.14
N LYS A 65 18.69 0.93 12.39
CA LYS A 65 19.99 0.39 12.82
C LYS A 65 19.74 -0.90 13.60
N GLN A 66 20.41 -1.97 13.20
CA GLN A 66 20.33 -3.24 13.90
C GLN A 66 20.90 -3.11 15.32
N LYS A 67 20.22 -3.73 16.29
CA LYS A 67 20.66 -3.81 17.70
C LYS A 67 20.49 -5.24 18.22
N SER A 68 21.12 -5.54 19.36
CA SER A 68 20.94 -6.83 20.04
C SER A 68 19.54 -6.97 20.65
N GLY A 69 18.89 -5.84 20.94
CA GLY A 69 17.47 -5.76 21.27
C GLY A 69 16.66 -5.20 20.09
N PRO A 70 15.53 -4.51 20.34
CA PRO A 70 14.73 -3.92 19.29
C PRO A 70 15.55 -2.99 18.37
N ASP A 71 15.39 -3.19 17.06
CA ASP A 71 16.09 -2.38 16.07
C ASP A 71 15.70 -0.90 16.17
N LYS A 72 16.70 -0.03 16.14
CA LYS A 72 16.50 1.41 16.37
C LYS A 72 16.04 2.09 15.08
N LEU A 73 14.83 2.63 15.08
CA LEU A 73 14.39 3.54 14.02
C LEU A 73 15.22 4.83 14.04
N LEU A 74 15.86 5.15 12.92
CA LEU A 74 16.73 6.33 12.81
C LEU A 74 16.07 7.52 12.17
N GLY A 75 15.10 7.26 11.28
CA GLY A 75 14.43 8.28 10.49
C GLY A 75 13.42 7.69 9.52
N LYS A 76 12.66 8.58 8.91
CA LYS A 76 11.65 8.29 7.89
C LYS A 76 11.87 9.22 6.70
N ALA A 77 11.55 8.76 5.50
CA ALA A 77 11.53 9.59 4.30
C ALA A 77 10.37 9.16 3.39
N ARG A 78 10.10 9.97 2.37
CA ARG A 78 9.22 9.60 1.26
C ARG A 78 10.06 9.52 -0.01
N THR A 79 9.71 8.60 -0.90
CA THR A 79 10.31 8.55 -2.22
C THR A 79 9.79 9.69 -3.09
N ASN A 80 10.64 10.22 -3.97
CA ASN A 80 10.22 11.13 -5.03
C ASN A 80 9.65 10.36 -6.24
N ALA A 81 9.26 11.08 -7.30
CA ALA A 81 8.72 10.49 -8.54
C ALA A 81 9.64 9.45 -9.19
N ALA A 82 10.96 9.57 -9.00
CA ALA A 82 11.95 8.61 -9.49
C ALA A 82 12.22 7.47 -8.50
N GLY A 83 11.47 7.35 -7.41
CA GLY A 83 11.65 6.34 -6.37
C GLY A 83 12.83 6.63 -5.43
N LYS A 84 13.53 7.74 -5.59
CA LYS A 84 14.71 8.07 -4.78
C LYS A 84 14.27 8.59 -3.42
N TRP A 85 15.00 8.20 -2.39
CA TRP A 85 14.79 8.66 -1.02
C TRP A 85 16.13 8.96 -0.35
N LYS A 86 16.09 9.85 0.65
CA LYS A 86 17.26 10.27 1.42
C LYS A 86 16.85 10.62 2.84
N ILE A 87 17.67 10.23 3.81
CA ILE A 87 17.56 10.60 5.22
C ILE A 87 18.89 11.23 5.63
N LEU A 88 18.83 12.52 5.98
CA LEU A 88 19.99 13.28 6.45
C LEU A 88 20.34 12.84 7.88
N LYS A 89 21.21 11.85 7.97
CA LYS A 89 21.75 11.35 9.24
C LYS A 89 23.15 10.83 8.99
N THR A 90 24.11 11.34 9.74
CA THR A 90 25.49 10.85 9.69
C THR A 90 25.52 9.38 10.11
N PRO A 91 26.00 8.47 9.24
CA PRO A 91 26.19 7.08 9.60
C PRO A 91 27.20 6.95 10.75
N LYS A 92 26.97 5.96 11.62
CA LYS A 92 27.95 5.53 12.63
C LYS A 92 28.26 4.06 12.34
N SER A 93 29.34 3.53 12.88
CA SER A 93 29.65 2.10 12.76
C SER A 93 28.46 1.21 13.17
N GLY A 94 28.10 0.22 12.35
CA GLY A 94 27.06 -0.77 12.60
C GLY A 94 26.30 -1.20 11.35
N VAL A 95 25.25 -2.02 11.55
CA VAL A 95 24.44 -2.59 10.46
C VAL A 95 23.11 -1.85 10.31
N TYR A 96 22.74 -1.58 9.06
CA TYR A 96 21.59 -0.75 8.68
C TYR A 96 20.72 -1.44 7.63
N TYR A 97 19.41 -1.18 7.67
CA TYR A 97 18.49 -1.60 6.62
C TYR A 97 17.31 -0.65 6.51
N ALA A 98 16.63 -0.64 5.37
CA ALA A 98 15.46 0.18 5.11
C ALA A 98 14.23 -0.69 4.84
N LYS A 99 13.05 -0.18 5.19
CA LYS A 99 11.76 -0.82 4.93
C LYS A 99 10.81 0.14 4.23
N VAL A 100 10.03 -0.38 3.29
CA VAL A 100 8.82 0.27 2.78
C VAL A 100 7.60 -0.50 3.27
N ASN A 101 6.54 0.22 3.58
CA ASN A 101 5.29 -0.40 3.99
C ASN A 101 4.44 -0.74 2.78
N GLU A 102 3.48 -1.62 3.00
CA GLU A 102 2.36 -1.78 2.08
C GLU A 102 1.56 -0.48 1.98
N PHE A 103 1.02 -0.20 0.79
CA PHE A 103 0.20 0.97 0.50
C PHE A 103 -0.80 0.62 -0.60
N ALA A 104 -2.08 0.75 -0.32
CA ALA A 104 -3.13 0.65 -1.32
C ALA A 104 -3.28 1.99 -2.06
N VAL A 105 -3.46 1.92 -3.37
CA VAL A 105 -3.87 3.02 -4.24
C VAL A 105 -5.29 2.71 -4.67
N GLU A 106 -6.19 3.68 -4.50
CA GLU A 106 -7.61 3.50 -4.84
C GLU A 106 -7.84 3.61 -6.36
N THR A 107 -7.10 4.48 -7.03
CA THR A 107 -7.23 4.75 -8.46
C THR A 107 -5.85 4.86 -9.12
N PRO A 108 -5.41 3.87 -9.91
CA PRO A 108 -6.05 2.56 -10.13
C PRO A 108 -6.07 1.73 -8.83
N GLN A 109 -7.04 0.81 -8.71
CA GLN A 109 -7.15 -0.05 -7.54
C GLN A 109 -6.01 -1.09 -7.53
N LEU A 110 -4.96 -0.80 -6.78
CA LEU A 110 -3.76 -1.63 -6.67
C LEU A 110 -3.15 -1.59 -5.27
N VAL A 111 -2.33 -2.58 -4.94
CA VAL A 111 -1.62 -2.65 -3.67
C VAL A 111 -0.12 -2.74 -3.91
N CYS A 112 0.60 -1.75 -3.42
CA CYS A 112 2.05 -1.69 -3.47
C CYS A 112 2.64 -2.41 -2.26
N LEU A 113 3.10 -3.64 -2.45
CA LEU A 113 3.55 -4.54 -1.39
C LEU A 113 4.72 -3.97 -0.57
N ALA A 114 4.81 -4.35 0.69
CA ALA A 114 5.94 -4.03 1.55
C ALA A 114 7.24 -4.70 1.07
N ASP A 115 8.39 -4.10 1.40
CA ASP A 115 9.69 -4.72 1.15
C ASP A 115 10.75 -4.24 2.16
N THR A 116 11.80 -5.05 2.34
CA THR A 116 12.94 -4.78 3.22
C THR A 116 14.24 -4.90 2.43
N SER A 117 15.09 -3.88 2.53
CA SER A 117 16.37 -3.89 1.82
C SER A 117 17.33 -4.93 2.39
N GLN A 118 18.35 -5.27 1.60
CA GLN A 118 19.56 -5.89 2.16
C GLN A 118 20.15 -5.04 3.29
N LYS A 119 20.82 -5.72 4.21
CA LYS A 119 21.55 -5.11 5.32
C LYS A 119 22.89 -4.58 4.81
N VAL A 120 23.25 -3.38 5.26
CA VAL A 120 24.51 -2.71 4.94
C VAL A 120 25.29 -2.51 6.23
N ALA A 121 26.50 -3.06 6.30
CA ALA A 121 27.45 -2.77 7.36
C ALA A 121 28.24 -1.50 6.99
N ILE A 122 28.43 -0.64 7.98
CA ILE A 122 29.28 0.56 7.88
C ILE A 122 30.26 0.44 9.04
N ASP A 123 31.55 0.55 8.77
CA ASP A 123 32.60 0.49 9.79
C ASP A 123 33.04 1.88 10.26
#